data_AF-A0A355BM67-F1
#
_entry.id   AF-A0A355BM67-F1
#
_cell.length_a   1.000
_cell.length_b   1.000
_cell.length_c   1.000
_cell.angle_alpha   90.00
_cell.angle_beta   90.00
_cell.angle_gamma   90.00
#
_symmetry.space_group_name_H-M   'P 1'
#
loop_
_entity.id
_entity.type
_entity.pdbx_description
1 polymer ?
#
loop_
_entity_poly.entity_id
_entity_poly.type
_entity_poly.pdbx_seq_one_letter_code
_entity_poly.pdbx_strand_id
1 'polypeptide(L)'
;MIIKNLRQYLPLLTQYTELRSQENRVMNIAYLKGNLVQNVKNSNGGISARVYRNGCWGFASTPEMSEVRAVIEAATNNAMFLDARENKGLAPFAPDSPVVEKSFGTSKPRLSQSEIMDFMKEIDAYIAGKYPELSSRSIGLNCLDMEKTLITSDGAALYSLLPRSLFRFSLSLDSNGGPVEVYE
;
A
#
# COMPACT_ATOMS: atom_id res chain seq x y z
N MET A 1 7.76 -6.52 -8.25
CA MET A 1 6.67 -6.44 -9.24
C MET A 1 5.57 -7.40 -8.81
N ILE A 2 4.35 -6.89 -8.70
CA ILE A 2 3.15 -7.67 -8.30
C ILE A 2 2.83 -8.79 -9.30
N ILE A 3 2.27 -9.90 -8.81
CA ILE A 3 1.69 -10.93 -9.68
C ILE A 3 0.28 -10.50 -10.08
N LYS A 4 0.11 -10.09 -11.34
CA LYS A 4 -1.17 -9.61 -11.86
C LYS A 4 -2.16 -10.72 -12.17
N ASN A 5 -1.68 -11.90 -12.55
CA ASN A 5 -2.53 -13.04 -12.88
C ASN A 5 -2.38 -14.14 -11.82
N LEU A 6 -3.32 -14.18 -10.89
CA LEU A 6 -3.40 -15.21 -9.86
C LEU A 6 -4.23 -16.44 -10.28
N ARG A 7 -4.91 -16.41 -11.44
CA ARG A 7 -5.77 -17.52 -11.91
C ARG A 7 -4.99 -18.83 -12.10
N GLN A 8 -3.71 -18.74 -12.42
CA GLN A 8 -2.82 -19.90 -12.54
C GLN A 8 -2.70 -20.73 -11.25
N TYR A 9 -3.03 -20.15 -10.08
CA TYR A 9 -2.96 -20.82 -8.78
C TYR A 9 -4.30 -21.41 -8.33
N LEU A 10 -5.40 -21.22 -9.08
CA LEU A 10 -6.71 -21.81 -8.75
C LEU A 10 -6.65 -23.32 -8.47
N PRO A 11 -5.90 -24.15 -9.23
CA PRO A 11 -5.80 -25.59 -8.94
C PRO A 11 -5.18 -25.92 -7.57
N LEU A 12 -4.55 -24.95 -6.90
CA LEU A 12 -3.94 -25.11 -5.58
C LEU A 12 -4.90 -24.75 -4.44
N LEU A 13 -6.05 -24.14 -4.73
CA LEU A 13 -6.98 -23.61 -3.74
C LEU A 13 -8.05 -24.66 -3.40
N THR A 14 -7.73 -25.58 -2.48
CA THR A 14 -8.56 -26.77 -2.19
C THR A 14 -9.70 -26.52 -1.20
N GLN A 15 -9.57 -25.52 -0.33
CA GLN A 15 -10.61 -25.03 0.58
C GLN A 15 -10.97 -23.59 0.19
N TYR A 16 -11.98 -22.99 0.83
CA TYR A 16 -12.25 -21.58 0.58
C TYR A 16 -11.00 -20.75 0.89
N THR A 17 -10.40 -20.18 -0.15
CA THR A 17 -9.08 -19.53 -0.07
C THR A 17 -9.15 -18.17 -0.71
N GLU A 18 -8.64 -17.15 -0.02
CA GLU A 18 -8.39 -15.82 -0.56
C GLU A 18 -6.88 -15.67 -0.79
N LEU A 19 -6.45 -15.59 -2.05
CA LEU A 19 -5.05 -15.35 -2.42
C LEU A 19 -4.89 -13.92 -2.91
N ARG A 20 -3.95 -13.17 -2.33
CA ARG A 20 -3.72 -11.75 -2.64
C ARG A 20 -2.25 -11.47 -2.88
N SER A 21 -1.94 -10.85 -4.02
CA SER A 21 -0.66 -10.20 -4.32
C SER A 21 -0.81 -8.70 -4.15
N GLN A 22 0.20 -8.05 -3.58
CA GLN A 22 0.17 -6.60 -3.34
C GLN A 22 1.55 -5.99 -3.52
N GLU A 23 1.59 -4.76 -4.05
CA GLU A 23 2.77 -3.90 -4.08
C GLU A 23 2.37 -2.48 -3.68
N ASN A 24 3.13 -1.88 -2.76
CA ASN A 24 3.05 -0.48 -2.39
C ASN A 24 4.30 0.22 -2.89
N ARG A 25 4.15 1.21 -3.78
CA ARG A 25 5.26 2.07 -4.24
C ARG A 25 5.15 3.41 -3.55
N VAL A 26 6.22 3.83 -2.87
CA VAL A 26 6.26 5.02 -2.03
C VAL A 26 7.34 5.98 -2.54
N MET A 27 7.04 7.27 -2.53
CA MET A 27 8.02 8.33 -2.73
C MET A 27 7.80 9.42 -1.67
N ASN A 28 8.87 9.80 -0.97
CA ASN A 28 8.83 10.89 0.00
C ASN A 28 9.97 11.86 -0.27
N ILE A 29 9.63 13.11 -0.53
CA ILE A 29 10.59 14.20 -0.73
C ILE A 29 10.25 15.30 0.27
N ALA A 30 11.23 15.76 1.04
CA ALA A 30 11.02 16.84 1.98
C ALA A 30 12.17 17.85 1.95
N TYR A 31 11.82 19.13 2.08
CA TYR A 31 12.74 20.23 2.25
C TYR A 31 12.51 20.93 3.58
N LEU A 32 13.60 21.45 4.16
CA LEU A 32 13.60 22.30 5.34
C LEU A 32 14.41 23.56 5.02
N LYS A 33 13.74 24.72 5.01
CA LYS A 33 14.36 26.01 4.65
C LYS A 33 15.15 25.93 3.33
N GLY A 34 14.57 25.32 2.30
CA GLY A 34 15.22 25.14 0.98
C GLY A 34 16.28 24.03 0.90
N ASN A 35 16.65 23.37 2.01
CA ASN A 35 17.59 22.25 2.01
C ASN A 35 16.83 20.92 1.91
N LEU A 36 17.29 20.02 1.03
CA LEU A 36 16.73 18.68 0.90
C LEU A 36 17.08 17.86 2.15
N VAL A 37 16.07 17.45 2.92
CA VAL A 37 16.25 16.66 4.15
C VAL A 37 15.77 15.21 4.01
N GLN A 38 14.92 14.93 3.01
CA GLN A 38 14.48 13.57 2.72
C GLN A 38 14.30 13.36 1.22
N ASN A 39 14.81 12.23 0.74
CA ASN A 39 14.62 11.78 -0.63
C ASN A 39 14.54 10.25 -0.68
N VAL A 40 13.33 9.72 -0.55
CA VAL A 40 13.05 8.28 -0.48
C VAL A 40 12.22 7.86 -1.67
N LYS A 41 12.61 6.75 -2.29
CA LYS A 41 11.80 6.01 -3.25
C LYS A 41 11.91 4.53 -2.90
N ASN A 42 10.78 3.90 -2.62
CA ASN A 42 10.75 2.52 -2.15
C ASN A 42 9.58 1.76 -2.79
N SER A 43 9.71 0.44 -2.87
CA SER A 43 8.61 -0.46 -3.20
C SER A 43 8.63 -1.63 -2.23
N ASN A 44 7.50 -1.93 -1.61
CA ASN A 44 7.34 -3.12 -0.78
C ASN A 44 6.15 -3.94 -1.28
N GLY A 45 6.32 -5.25 -1.39
CA GLY A 45 5.26 -6.12 -1.87
C GLY A 45 5.30 -7.49 -1.21
N GLY A 46 4.27 -8.28 -1.47
CA GLY A 46 4.23 -9.66 -1.05
C GLY A 46 2.98 -10.39 -1.55
N ILE A 47 2.94 -11.66 -1.24
CA ILE A 47 1.79 -12.53 -1.44
C ILE A 47 1.27 -13.00 -0.07
N SER A 48 -0.04 -13.07 0.07
CA SER A 48 -0.71 -13.57 1.27
C SER A 48 -1.87 -14.48 0.90
N ALA A 49 -2.11 -15.52 1.70
CA ALA A 49 -3.27 -16.38 1.58
C ALA A 49 -4.03 -16.42 2.91
N ARG A 50 -5.37 -16.45 2.82
CA ARG A 50 -6.28 -16.81 3.91
C ARG A 50 -7.06 -18.05 3.51
N VAL A 51 -7.16 -19.03 4.39
CA VAL A 51 -7.90 -20.27 4.14
C VAL A 51 -8.95 -20.45 5.23
N TYR A 52 -10.18 -20.71 4.83
CA TYR A 52 -11.30 -21.01 5.71
C TYR A 52 -11.56 -22.51 5.78
N ARG A 53 -11.74 -23.01 6.99
CA ARG A 53 -12.13 -24.39 7.29
C ARG A 53 -13.11 -24.44 8.45
N ASN A 54 -14.36 -24.83 8.19
CA ASN A 54 -15.37 -25.13 9.21
C ASN A 54 -15.56 -24.07 10.31
N GLY A 55 -15.35 -22.78 10.02
CA GLY A 55 -15.43 -21.70 11.01
C GLY A 55 -14.08 -21.20 11.54
N CYS A 56 -12.98 -21.81 11.10
CA CYS A 56 -11.61 -21.44 11.44
C CYS A 56 -10.89 -20.81 10.26
N TRP A 57 -9.98 -19.88 10.54
CA TRP A 57 -9.19 -19.19 9.53
C TRP A 57 -7.69 -19.42 9.75
N GLY A 58 -7.01 -19.87 8.70
CA GLY A 58 -5.56 -19.87 8.60
C GLY A 58 -5.09 -18.70 7.74
N PHE A 59 -3.92 -18.16 8.07
CA PHE A 59 -3.28 -17.08 7.34
C PHE A 59 -1.79 -17.34 7.18
N ALA A 60 -1.23 -16.94 6.05
CA ALA A 60 0.21 -16.85 5.83
C ALA A 60 0.53 -15.74 4.82
N SER A 61 1.75 -15.23 4.88
CA SER A 61 2.25 -14.22 3.95
C SER A 61 3.76 -14.23 3.84
N THR A 62 4.29 -13.76 2.71
CA THR A 62 5.73 -13.60 2.47
C THR A 62 5.98 -12.40 1.55
N PRO A 63 7.12 -11.69 1.71
CA PRO A 63 7.54 -10.71 0.71
C PRO A 63 7.99 -11.35 -0.61
N GLU A 64 8.36 -12.64 -0.58
CA GLU A 64 8.90 -13.37 -1.74
C GLU A 64 7.80 -13.77 -2.73
N MET A 65 7.66 -13.04 -3.83
CA MET A 65 6.62 -13.30 -4.83
C MET A 65 6.71 -14.69 -5.49
N SER A 66 7.86 -15.37 -5.44
CA SER A 66 8.01 -16.74 -5.94
C SER A 66 7.31 -17.79 -5.06
N GLU A 67 7.11 -17.51 -3.78
CA GLU A 67 6.71 -18.49 -2.76
C GLU A 67 5.19 -18.67 -2.63
N VAL A 68 4.45 -18.49 -3.72
CA VAL A 68 2.97 -18.53 -3.71
C VAL A 68 2.44 -19.87 -3.19
N ARG A 69 3.04 -20.99 -3.63
CA ARG A 69 2.64 -22.34 -3.20
C ARG A 69 2.87 -22.53 -1.70
N ALA A 70 4.04 -22.14 -1.20
CA ALA A 70 4.38 -22.26 0.21
C ALA A 70 3.43 -21.44 1.10
N VAL A 71 3.02 -20.25 0.65
CA VAL A 71 2.04 -19.42 1.36
C VAL A 71 0.64 -20.05 1.40
N ILE A 72 0.18 -20.60 0.28
CA ILE A 72 -1.12 -21.31 0.24
C ILE A 72 -1.09 -22.52 1.19
N GLU A 73 -0.02 -23.31 1.14
CA GLU A 73 0.16 -24.48 1.98
C GLU A 73 0.22 -24.12 3.47
N ALA A 74 1.00 -23.11 3.85
CA ALA A 74 1.10 -22.63 5.22
C ALA A 74 -0.25 -22.12 5.74
N ALA A 75 -0.99 -21.32 4.95
CA ALA A 75 -2.30 -20.85 5.34
C ALA A 75 -3.30 -22.01 5.49
N THR A 76 -3.24 -23.01 4.62
CA THR A 76 -4.07 -24.22 4.69
C THR A 76 -3.78 -25.01 5.96
N ASN A 77 -2.50 -25.28 6.24
CA ASN A 77 -2.07 -26.00 7.44
C ASN A 77 -2.49 -25.26 8.71
N ASN A 78 -2.38 -23.94 8.74
CA ASN A 78 -2.84 -23.12 9.86
C ASN A 78 -4.36 -23.24 10.08
N ALA A 79 -5.17 -23.26 9.01
CA ALA A 79 -6.62 -23.44 9.11
C ALA A 79 -6.98 -24.84 9.63
N MET A 80 -6.29 -25.88 9.13
CA MET A 80 -6.48 -27.27 9.54
C MET A 80 -6.12 -27.50 11.00
N PHE A 81 -4.99 -26.95 11.45
CA PHE A 81 -4.55 -27.05 12.83
C PHE A 81 -5.54 -26.42 13.81
N LEU A 82 -6.08 -25.25 13.46
CA LEU A 82 -7.07 -24.57 14.30
C LEU A 82 -8.42 -25.30 14.30
N ASP A 83 -8.90 -25.75 13.14
CA ASP A 83 -10.13 -26.54 13.01
C ASP A 83 -10.10 -27.80 13.89
N ALA A 84 -8.98 -28.53 13.90
CA ALA A 84 -8.82 -29.74 14.71
C ALA A 84 -8.95 -29.51 16.22
N ARG A 85 -8.73 -28.28 16.69
CA ARG A 85 -8.83 -27.90 18.11
C ARG A 85 -10.21 -27.33 18.45
N GLU A 86 -10.68 -26.44 17.61
CA GLU A 86 -11.90 -25.67 17.86
C GLU A 86 -13.17 -26.44 17.50
N ASN A 87 -13.11 -27.31 16.48
CA ASN A 87 -14.21 -28.16 16.01
C ASN A 87 -15.55 -27.43 15.86
N LYS A 88 -15.52 -26.18 15.35
CA LYS A 88 -16.71 -25.33 15.25
C LYS A 88 -17.77 -25.88 14.29
N GLY A 89 -17.36 -26.63 13.27
CA GLY A 89 -18.28 -27.31 12.35
C GLY A 89 -19.18 -26.37 11.54
N LEU A 90 -18.77 -25.12 11.32
CA LEU A 90 -19.59 -24.15 10.59
C LEU A 90 -19.61 -24.48 9.08
N ALA A 91 -20.74 -24.23 8.45
CA ALA A 91 -20.92 -24.45 7.01
C ALA A 91 -19.95 -23.61 6.16
N PRO A 92 -19.65 -24.04 4.92
CA PRO A 92 -18.93 -23.20 3.95
C PRO A 92 -19.76 -21.97 3.57
N PHE A 93 -19.08 -20.95 3.02
CA PHE A 93 -19.76 -19.81 2.41
C PHE A 93 -20.56 -20.25 1.18
N ALA A 94 -21.67 -19.55 0.92
CA ALA A 94 -22.31 -19.64 -0.38
C ALA A 94 -21.32 -19.13 -1.44
N PRO A 95 -21.05 -19.90 -2.50
CA PRO A 95 -20.08 -19.50 -3.50
C PRO A 95 -20.55 -18.23 -4.22
N ASP A 96 -19.64 -17.30 -4.44
CA ASP A 96 -19.86 -16.11 -5.26
C ASP A 96 -18.58 -15.76 -6.04
N SER A 97 -18.73 -15.19 -7.22
CA SER A 97 -17.60 -14.98 -8.15
C SER A 97 -17.56 -13.59 -8.78
N PRO A 98 -17.76 -12.48 -8.02
CA PRO A 98 -17.70 -11.15 -8.60
C PRO A 98 -16.31 -10.85 -9.15
N VAL A 99 -16.26 -10.17 -10.29
CA VAL A 99 -15.03 -9.67 -10.88
C VAL A 99 -15.05 -8.15 -10.83
N VAL A 100 -14.11 -7.56 -10.10
CA VAL A 100 -14.05 -6.12 -9.87
C VAL A 100 -12.70 -5.58 -10.32
N GLU A 101 -12.74 -4.46 -11.04
CA GLU A 101 -11.57 -3.65 -11.34
C GLU A 101 -11.77 -2.23 -10.80
N LYS A 102 -10.83 -1.75 -9.99
CA LYS A 102 -10.83 -0.38 -9.46
C LYS A 102 -9.44 0.25 -9.57
N SER A 103 -9.20 0.91 -10.69
CA SER A 103 -7.94 1.59 -10.97
C SER A 103 -8.15 3.09 -11.12
N PHE A 104 -7.37 3.88 -10.37
CA PHE A 104 -7.23 5.32 -10.60
C PHE A 104 -5.86 5.68 -11.19
N GLY A 105 -5.24 4.72 -11.89
CA GLY A 105 -4.03 4.96 -12.66
C GLY A 105 -4.24 6.02 -13.74
N THR A 106 -3.16 6.71 -14.13
CA THR A 106 -3.17 7.70 -15.21
C THR A 106 -2.38 7.21 -16.42
N SER A 107 -2.79 7.62 -17.62
CA SER A 107 -2.02 7.46 -18.86
C SER A 107 -0.98 8.56 -19.07
N LYS A 108 -0.99 9.62 -18.23
CA LYS A 108 -0.01 10.70 -18.34
C LYS A 108 1.40 10.17 -18.06
N PRO A 109 2.42 10.69 -18.77
CA PRO A 109 3.81 10.41 -18.42
C PRO A 109 4.06 10.73 -16.94
N ARG A 110 4.78 9.83 -16.26
CA ARG A 110 5.19 10.09 -14.88
C ARG A 110 6.31 11.11 -14.91
N LEU A 111 6.18 12.14 -14.07
CA LEU A 111 7.27 13.07 -13.81
C LEU A 111 8.48 12.29 -13.28
N SER A 112 9.66 12.68 -13.76
CA SER A 112 10.94 12.24 -13.20
C SER A 112 11.12 12.78 -11.78
N GLN A 113 12.02 12.16 -11.05
CA GLN A 113 12.33 12.60 -9.68
C GLN A 113 12.94 14.01 -9.66
N SER A 114 13.69 14.40 -10.69
CA SER A 114 14.22 15.77 -10.83
C SER A 114 13.09 16.78 -11.00
N GLU A 115 12.16 16.54 -11.93
CA GLU A 115 11.02 17.45 -12.17
C GLU A 115 10.18 17.65 -10.91
N ILE A 116 9.97 16.59 -10.12
CA ILE A 116 9.25 16.68 -8.84
C ILE A 116 10.06 17.48 -7.81
N MET A 117 11.37 17.26 -7.73
CA MET A 117 12.25 18.03 -6.84
C MET A 117 12.31 19.51 -7.23
N ASP A 118 12.30 19.83 -8.52
CA ASP A 118 12.32 21.20 -9.01
C ASP A 118 10.99 21.91 -8.71
N PHE A 119 9.86 21.23 -8.90
CA PHE A 119 8.55 21.71 -8.45
C PHE A 119 8.50 21.99 -6.94
N MET A 120 9.04 21.08 -6.12
CA MET A 120 9.14 21.29 -4.67
C MET A 120 9.99 22.52 -4.32
N LYS A 121 11.15 22.71 -4.97
CA LYS A 121 12.00 23.89 -4.73
C LYS A 121 11.30 25.19 -5.11
N GLU A 122 10.55 25.20 -6.20
CA GLU A 122 9.78 26.38 -6.62
C GLU A 122 8.76 26.78 -5.54
N ILE A 123 8.08 25.80 -4.94
CA ILE A 123 7.14 26.03 -3.83
C ILE A 123 7.87 26.56 -2.59
N ASP A 124 9.01 25.98 -2.20
CA ASP A 124 9.81 26.48 -1.06
C ASP A 124 10.24 27.94 -1.28
N ALA A 125 10.74 28.25 -2.48
CA ALA A 125 11.20 29.59 -2.84
C ALA A 125 10.04 30.60 -2.84
N TYR A 126 8.86 30.21 -3.31
CA TYR A 126 7.66 31.05 -3.23
C TYR A 126 7.29 31.40 -1.79
N ILE A 127 7.29 30.40 -0.89
CA ILE A 127 7.00 30.62 0.54
C ILE A 127 8.06 31.54 1.16
N ALA A 128 9.34 31.30 0.87
CA ALA A 128 10.45 32.10 1.37
C ALA A 128 10.36 33.57 0.96
N GLY A 129 9.98 33.84 -0.29
CA GLY A 129 9.82 35.20 -0.80
C GLY A 129 8.56 35.90 -0.30
N LYS A 130 7.46 35.16 -0.12
CA LYS A 130 6.16 35.72 0.29
C LYS A 130 6.06 35.98 1.80
N TYR A 131 6.67 35.14 2.61
CA TYR A 131 6.61 35.21 4.08
C TYR A 131 8.05 35.23 4.67
N PRO A 132 8.78 36.34 4.49
CA PRO A 132 10.17 36.45 4.93
C PRO A 132 10.35 36.39 6.46
N GLU A 133 9.29 36.62 7.24
CA GLU A 133 9.28 36.59 8.70
C GLU A 133 9.21 35.19 9.31
N LEU A 134 8.99 34.13 8.50
CA LEU A 134 8.96 32.76 8.99
C LEU A 134 10.32 32.36 9.57
N SER A 135 10.32 31.90 10.82
CA SER A 135 11.53 31.37 11.45
C SER A 135 11.88 29.98 10.92
N SER A 136 10.91 29.23 10.40
CA SER A 136 11.12 27.95 9.70
C SER A 136 10.02 27.62 8.70
N ARG A 137 10.37 26.80 7.70
CA ARG A 137 9.42 26.21 6.75
C ARG A 137 9.87 24.81 6.37
N SER A 138 8.93 23.86 6.38
CA SER A 138 9.11 22.53 5.83
C SER A 138 8.03 22.25 4.80
N ILE A 139 8.44 21.68 3.68
CA ILE A 139 7.53 21.21 2.63
C ILE A 139 7.79 19.72 2.40
N GLY A 140 6.72 18.94 2.24
CA GLY A 140 6.83 17.50 2.06
C GLY A 140 5.83 16.97 1.06
N LEU A 141 6.31 16.18 0.09
CA LEU A 141 5.47 15.41 -0.81
C LEU A 141 5.60 13.93 -0.45
N ASN A 142 4.46 13.29 -0.17
CA ASN A 142 4.35 11.86 0.12
C ASN A 142 3.43 11.24 -0.93
N CYS A 143 3.94 10.32 -1.73
CA CYS A 143 3.17 9.57 -2.72
C CYS A 143 3.13 8.09 -2.36
N LEU A 144 1.98 7.45 -2.56
CA LEU A 144 1.74 6.03 -2.36
C LEU A 144 0.88 5.49 -3.50
N ASP A 145 1.41 4.57 -4.29
CA ASP A 145 0.61 3.73 -5.19
C ASP A 145 0.39 2.38 -4.51
N MET A 146 -0.86 2.05 -4.14
CA MET A 146 -1.23 0.72 -3.67
C MET A 146 -1.83 -0.10 -4.81
N GLU A 147 -1.11 -1.11 -5.27
CA GLU A 147 -1.55 -2.06 -6.30
C GLU A 147 -1.84 -3.42 -5.66
N LYS A 148 -3.01 -3.99 -5.96
CA LYS A 148 -3.46 -5.28 -5.41
C LYS A 148 -4.13 -6.11 -6.49
N THR A 149 -3.84 -7.41 -6.48
CA THR A 149 -4.61 -8.43 -7.18
C THR A 149 -5.06 -9.46 -6.15
N LEU A 150 -6.32 -9.89 -6.21
CA LEU A 150 -6.87 -10.93 -5.36
C LEU A 150 -7.68 -11.92 -6.21
N ILE A 151 -7.62 -13.19 -5.82
CA ILE A 151 -8.51 -14.23 -6.33
C ILE A 151 -9.00 -15.11 -5.18
N THR A 152 -10.23 -15.59 -5.27
CA THR A 152 -10.78 -16.58 -4.35
C THR A 152 -10.90 -17.95 -5.02
N SER A 153 -10.97 -19.01 -4.23
CA SER A 153 -11.16 -20.39 -4.71
C SER A 153 -12.45 -20.59 -5.50
N ASP A 154 -13.50 -19.81 -5.20
CA ASP A 154 -14.78 -19.79 -5.92
C ASP A 154 -14.75 -18.84 -7.13
N GLY A 155 -13.61 -18.21 -7.43
CA GLY A 155 -13.38 -17.50 -8.69
C GLY A 155 -13.69 -16.01 -8.67
N ALA A 156 -14.08 -15.44 -7.51
CA ALA A 156 -14.11 -13.99 -7.36
C ALA A 156 -12.71 -13.41 -7.58
N ALA A 157 -12.65 -12.24 -8.19
CA ALA A 157 -11.39 -11.61 -8.54
C ALA A 157 -11.45 -10.09 -8.37
N LEU A 158 -10.35 -9.52 -7.89
CA LEU A 158 -10.16 -8.08 -7.77
C LEU A 158 -8.82 -7.69 -8.36
N TYR A 159 -8.82 -6.64 -9.18
CA TYR A 159 -7.65 -5.81 -9.42
C TYR A 159 -7.92 -4.39 -8.91
N SER A 160 -6.95 -3.80 -8.21
CA SER A 160 -7.05 -2.40 -7.81
C SER A 160 -5.72 -1.67 -7.85
N LEU A 161 -5.74 -0.41 -8.27
CA LEU A 161 -4.63 0.53 -8.18
C LEU A 161 -5.15 1.84 -7.59
N LEU A 162 -4.76 2.11 -6.35
CA LEU A 162 -5.20 3.27 -5.57
C LEU A 162 -3.99 4.18 -5.26
N PRO A 163 -3.65 5.14 -6.15
CA PRO A 163 -2.64 6.15 -5.90
C PRO A 163 -3.14 7.22 -4.92
N ARG A 164 -2.23 7.74 -4.10
CA ARG A 164 -2.43 8.86 -3.19
C ARG A 164 -1.21 9.77 -3.22
N SER A 165 -1.44 11.07 -3.28
CA SER A 165 -0.42 12.10 -3.12
C SER A 165 -0.84 13.03 -2.00
N LEU A 166 0.06 13.30 -1.07
CA LEU A 166 -0.12 14.22 0.05
C LEU A 166 1.00 15.24 0.01
N PHE A 167 0.62 16.49 -0.21
CA PHE A 167 1.49 17.63 -0.05
C PHE A 167 1.26 18.20 1.36
N ARG A 168 2.33 18.44 2.11
CA ARG A 168 2.29 18.93 3.49
C ARG A 168 3.18 20.15 3.66
N PHE A 169 2.73 21.06 4.51
CA PHE A 169 3.47 22.25 4.87
C PHE A 169 3.53 22.39 6.39
N SER A 170 4.68 22.80 6.90
CA SER A 170 4.85 23.21 8.28
C SER A 170 5.53 24.57 8.29
N LEU A 171 4.84 25.59 8.80
CA LEU A 171 5.35 26.96 8.85
C LEU A 171 5.46 27.40 10.30
N SER A 172 6.61 27.97 10.67
CA SER A 172 6.89 28.39 12.04
C SER A 172 7.20 29.89 12.09
N LEU A 173 6.66 30.56 13.10
CA LEU A 173 6.93 31.96 13.44
C LEU A 173 7.46 32.04 14.87
N ASP A 174 8.39 32.95 15.10
CA ASP A 174 8.83 33.26 16.46
C ASP A 174 7.88 34.30 17.06
N SER A 175 7.34 34.01 18.26
CA SER A 175 6.60 34.98 19.07
C SER A 175 7.36 35.27 20.35
N ASN A 176 7.04 36.39 21.02
CA ASN A 176 7.66 36.82 22.29
C ASN A 176 7.47 35.82 23.47
N GLY A 177 6.90 34.62 23.23
CA GLY A 177 6.82 33.49 24.17
C GLY A 177 7.28 32.13 23.62
N GLY A 178 7.88 32.07 22.42
CA GLY A 178 8.35 30.84 21.77
C GLY A 178 7.80 30.61 20.36
N PRO A 179 8.21 29.50 19.70
CA PRO A 179 7.78 29.18 18.33
C PRO A 179 6.31 28.77 18.27
N VAL A 180 5.57 29.32 17.30
CA VAL A 180 4.21 28.89 16.94
C VAL A 180 4.29 28.14 15.61
N GLU A 181 3.77 26.91 15.59
CA GLU A 181 3.79 26.03 14.41
C GLU A 181 2.37 25.79 13.89
N VAL A 182 2.18 25.96 12.56
CA VAL A 182 0.93 25.64 11.87
C VAL A 182 1.17 24.43 10.95
N TYR A 183 0.29 23.44 11.03
CA TYR A 183 0.36 22.17 10.30
C TYR A 183 -0.87 21.96 9.44
N GLU A 184 -0.68 21.82 8.12
CA GLU A 184 -1.71 21.35 7.17
C GLU A 184 -1.13 20.33 6.16
#